data_AF-A0A1F2QUE5-F1
#
_entry.id   AF-A0A1F2QUE5-F1
#
_cell.length_a   1.000
_cell.length_b   1.000
_cell.length_c   1.000
_cell.angle_alpha   90.00
_cell.angle_beta   90.00
_cell.angle_gamma   90.00
#
_symmetry.space_group_name_H-M   'P 1'
#
loop_
_entity.id
_entity.type
_entity.pdbx_description
1 polymer ?
#
loop_
_entity_poly.entity_id
_entity_poly.type
_entity_poly.pdbx_seq_one_letter_code
_entity_poly.pdbx_strand_id
1 'polypeptide(L)'
;MRITILGKTFDVPEKNMLLRCFQYLSPDTIPYGRFCWNQECQTCRVGYRVAGIQDEPRQVLSCKVIVAEGMEITELSTELTWNLKKSLGLDKKG
;
A
#
# COMPACT_ATOMS: atom_id res chain seq x y z
N MET A 1 4.84 2.86 12.75
CA MET A 1 5.61 3.54 11.68
C MET A 1 4.68 4.40 10.85
N ARG A 2 5.11 5.57 10.43
CA ARG A 2 4.30 6.52 9.65
C ARG A 2 4.69 6.48 8.18
N ILE A 3 3.71 6.28 7.31
CA ILE A 3 3.88 6.28 5.85
C ILE A 3 2.82 7.16 5.18
N THR A 4 3.08 7.54 3.93
CA THR A 4 2.12 8.30 3.11
C THR A 4 1.62 7.42 1.97
N ILE A 5 0.31 7.37 1.76
CA ILE A 5 -0.35 6.65 0.67
C ILE A 5 -1.21 7.65 -0.09
N LEU A 6 -0.89 7.89 -1.36
CA LEU A 6 -1.59 8.86 -2.23
C LEU A 6 -1.83 10.22 -1.55
N GLY A 7 -0.79 10.75 -0.89
CA GLY A 7 -0.84 12.04 -0.19
C GLY A 7 -1.50 12.03 1.19
N LYS A 8 -2.01 10.89 1.67
CA LYS A 8 -2.59 10.74 3.02
C LYS A 8 -1.65 9.97 3.94
N THR A 9 -1.50 10.45 5.17
CA THR A 9 -0.57 9.84 6.14
C THR A 9 -1.27 8.83 7.03
N PHE A 10 -0.63 7.69 7.27
CA PHE A 10 -1.15 6.59 8.07
C PHE A 10 -0.08 6.07 9.03
N ASP A 11 -0.52 5.67 10.23
CA ASP A 11 0.30 4.89 11.16
C ASP A 11 0.02 3.39 10.94
N VAL A 12 1.09 2.62 10.73
CA VAL A 12 1.06 1.18 10.41
C VAL A 12 2.05 0.38 11.27
N PRO A 13 1.86 -0.95 11.40
CA PRO A 13 2.81 -1.81 12.08
C PRO A 13 4.20 -1.75 11.44
N GLU A 14 5.23 -1.60 12.26
CA GLU A 14 6.61 -1.61 11.79
C GLU A 14 7.10 -3.02 11.41
N LYS A 15 8.22 -3.11 10.68
CA LYS A 15 8.92 -4.37 10.36
C LYS A 15 8.02 -5.44 9.71
N ASN A 16 6.99 -4.99 8.98
CA ASN A 16 6.01 -5.85 8.33
C ASN A 16 6.03 -5.67 6.82
N MET A 17 5.56 -6.69 6.09
CA MET A 17 5.31 -6.55 4.66
C MET A 17 4.27 -5.45 4.42
N LEU A 18 4.44 -4.66 3.36
CA LEU A 18 3.54 -3.55 3.05
C LEU A 18 2.09 -4.03 2.85
N LEU A 19 1.88 -5.23 2.28
CA LEU A 19 0.55 -5.82 2.17
C LEU A 19 -0.09 -6.12 3.54
N ARG A 20 0.71 -6.46 4.57
CA ARG A 20 0.20 -6.57 5.96
C ARG A 20 -0.20 -5.22 6.53
N CYS A 21 0.53 -4.16 6.17
CA CYS A 21 0.15 -2.79 6.54
C CYS A 21 -1.19 -2.39 5.91
N PHE A 22 -1.41 -2.76 4.64
CA PHE A 22 -2.70 -2.55 3.99
C PHE A 22 -3.83 -3.37 4.64
N GLN A 23 -3.57 -4.63 5.03
CA GLN A 23 -4.52 -5.41 5.84
C GLN A 23 -4.87 -4.73 7.16
N TYR A 24 -3.90 -4.16 7.85
CA TYR A 24 -4.12 -3.40 9.07
C TYR A 24 -5.02 -2.18 8.84
N LEU A 25 -4.81 -1.45 7.74
CA LEU A 25 -5.59 -0.26 7.40
C LEU A 25 -6.99 -0.57 6.87
N SER A 26 -7.21 -1.76 6.30
CA SER A 26 -8.49 -2.15 5.71
C SER A 26 -8.76 -3.65 5.93
N PRO A 27 -9.04 -4.05 7.19
CA PRO A 27 -9.17 -5.46 7.59
C PRO A 27 -10.39 -6.15 6.96
N ASP A 28 -11.40 -5.39 6.55
CA ASP A 28 -12.64 -5.94 5.98
C ASP A 28 -12.56 -6.20 4.46
N THR A 29 -11.52 -5.72 3.78
CA THR A 29 -11.42 -5.78 2.32
C THR A 29 -10.15 -6.47 1.84
N ILE A 30 -8.98 -6.08 2.35
CA ILE A 30 -7.70 -6.64 1.86
C ILE A 30 -7.59 -8.16 2.07
N PRO A 31 -8.01 -8.77 3.21
CA PRO A 31 -7.96 -10.22 3.38
C PRO A 31 -8.79 -11.02 2.36
N TYR A 32 -9.83 -10.39 1.79
CA TYR A 32 -10.74 -11.01 0.80
C TYR A 32 -10.45 -10.59 -0.65
N GLY A 33 -9.46 -9.70 -0.85
CA GLY A 33 -9.01 -9.29 -2.18
C GLY A 33 -8.22 -10.40 -2.89
N ARG A 34 -7.99 -10.22 -4.20
CA ARG A 34 -7.25 -11.20 -5.03
C ARG A 34 -5.73 -11.12 -4.81
N PHE A 35 -5.27 -11.30 -3.57
CA PHE A 35 -3.87 -11.21 -3.21
C PHE A 35 -3.26 -12.56 -2.87
N CYS A 36 -1.96 -12.68 -3.10
CA CYS A 36 -1.14 -13.83 -2.71
C CYS A 36 0.16 -13.34 -2.06
N TRP A 37 0.85 -14.26 -1.39
CA TRP A 37 2.17 -14.00 -0.79
C TRP A 37 3.32 -14.59 -1.61
N ASN A 38 3.02 -15.31 -2.70
CA ASN A 38 3.98 -16.04 -3.52
C ASN A 38 4.33 -15.35 -4.84
N GLN A 39 3.77 -14.16 -5.12
CA GLN A 39 3.96 -13.35 -6.33
C GLN A 39 3.20 -13.82 -7.57
N GLU A 40 2.38 -14.86 -7.51
CA GLU A 40 1.69 -15.35 -8.72
C GLU A 40 0.60 -14.37 -9.21
N CYS A 41 -0.17 -13.78 -8.29
CA CYS A 41 -1.30 -12.91 -8.68
C CYS A 41 -0.85 -11.58 -9.31
N GLN A 42 0.30 -11.04 -8.92
CA GLN A 42 0.82 -9.71 -9.33
C GLN A 42 -0.16 -8.53 -9.09
N THR A 43 -1.27 -8.72 -8.37
CA THR A 43 -2.31 -7.70 -8.14
C THR A 43 -1.97 -6.72 -7.02
N CYS A 44 -0.90 -6.97 -6.25
CA CYS A 44 -0.51 -6.13 -5.11
C CYS A 44 0.62 -5.14 -5.45
N ARG A 45 0.75 -4.78 -6.74
CA ARG A 45 1.76 -3.82 -7.23
C ARG A 45 1.55 -2.43 -6.66
N VAL A 46 2.64 -1.79 -6.29
CA VAL A 46 2.70 -0.41 -5.83
C VAL A 46 3.91 0.30 -6.44
N GLY A 47 3.74 1.58 -6.71
CA GLY A 47 4.85 2.51 -6.90
C GLY A 47 5.13 3.21 -5.58
N TYR A 48 6.38 3.24 -5.14
CA TYR A 48 6.76 4.05 -3.98
C TYR A 48 8.10 4.76 -4.19
N ARG A 49 8.26 5.87 -3.48
CA ARG A 49 9.54 6.55 -3.28
C ARG A 49 9.82 6.68 -1.78
N VAL A 50 11.03 7.09 -1.44
CA VAL A 50 11.40 7.42 -0.06
C VAL A 50 11.58 8.93 0.02
N ALA A 51 10.88 9.57 0.94
CA ALA A 51 10.98 11.01 1.14
C ALA A 51 12.44 11.43 1.39
N GLY A 52 12.88 12.51 0.73
CA GLY A 52 14.25 13.00 0.83
C GLY A 52 15.27 12.30 -0.08
N ILE A 53 14.88 11.22 -0.76
CA ILE A 53 15.68 10.60 -1.83
C ILE A 53 15.09 11.04 -3.18
N GLN A 54 15.88 11.78 -3.96
CA GLN A 54 15.53 12.11 -5.35
C GLN A 54 15.77 10.88 -6.24
N ASP A 55 14.78 10.00 -6.29
CA ASP A 55 14.75 8.82 -7.16
C ASP A 55 13.35 8.68 -7.78
N GLU A 56 13.30 8.05 -8.95
CA GLU A 56 12.03 7.70 -9.60
C GLU A 56 11.26 6.67 -8.74
N PRO A 57 9.91 6.71 -8.72
CA PRO A 57 9.13 5.72 -7.99
C PRO A 57 9.46 4.30 -8.43
N ARG A 58 9.78 3.44 -7.45
CA ARG A 58 10.10 2.03 -7.68
C ARG A 58 8.82 1.21 -7.69
N GLN A 59 8.65 0.42 -8.74
CA GLN A 59 7.55 -0.53 -8.86
C GLN A 59 7.89 -1.85 -8.17
N VAL A 60 7.11 -2.21 -7.15
CA VAL A 60 7.33 -3.43 -6.36
C VAL A 60 6.01 -4.15 -6.05
N LEU A 61 6.09 -5.35 -5.49
CA LEU A 61 4.96 -6.06 -4.91
C LEU A 61 4.89 -5.78 -3.41
N SER A 62 3.75 -5.26 -2.94
CA SER A 62 3.54 -4.98 -1.52
C SER A 62 3.64 -6.24 -0.63
N CYS A 63 3.46 -7.44 -1.18
CA CYS A 63 3.68 -8.70 -0.46
C CYS A 63 5.17 -9.09 -0.30
N LYS A 64 6.10 -8.34 -0.91
CA LYS A 64 7.56 -8.61 -0.92
C LYS A 64 8.43 -7.44 -0.47
N VAL A 65 7.84 -6.29 -0.17
CA VAL A 65 8.57 -5.14 0.38
C VAL A 65 8.18 -4.94 1.84
N ILE A 66 9.18 -4.74 2.70
CA ILE A 66 8.97 -4.37 4.10
C ILE A 66 8.75 -2.86 4.15
N VAL A 67 7.76 -2.43 4.94
CA VAL A 67 7.50 -1.00 5.14
C VAL A 67 8.71 -0.32 5.78
N ALA A 68 9.01 0.90 5.37
CA ALA A 68 10.12 1.71 5.88
C ALA A 68 9.66 3.14 6.21
N GLU A 69 10.43 3.82 7.06
CA GLU A 69 10.17 5.20 7.41
C GLU A 69 10.34 6.11 6.19
N GLY A 70 9.48 7.13 6.06
CA GLY A 70 9.49 8.03 4.92
C GLY A 70 9.01 7.41 3.61
N MET A 71 8.52 6.17 3.62
CA MET A 71 7.93 5.53 2.44
C MET A 71 6.67 6.27 2.01
N GLU A 72 6.66 6.69 0.76
CA GLU A 72 5.53 7.35 0.11
C GLU A 72 5.06 6.51 -1.07
N ILE A 73 3.87 5.93 -0.93
CA ILE A 73 3.20 5.14 -1.95
C ILE A 73 2.48 6.10 -2.88
N THR A 74 2.99 6.21 -4.10
CA THR A 74 2.53 7.14 -5.12
C THR A 74 1.54 6.50 -6.09
N GLU A 75 1.54 5.18 -6.19
CA GLU A 75 0.67 4.41 -7.09
C GLU A 75 0.21 3.11 -6.44
N LEU A 76 -1.03 2.73 -6.75
CA LEU A 76 -1.64 1.48 -6.32
C LEU A 76 -2.19 0.76 -7.55
N SER A 77 -2.11 -0.56 -7.57
CA SER A 77 -2.88 -1.36 -8.55
C SER A 77 -4.38 -1.11 -8.42
N THR A 78 -5.16 -1.50 -9.43
CA THR A 78 -6.63 -1.44 -9.39
C THR A 78 -7.21 -2.21 -8.21
N GLU A 79 -6.67 -3.41 -7.93
CA GLU A 79 -7.12 -4.25 -6.83
C GLU A 79 -6.85 -3.59 -5.46
N LEU A 80 -5.65 -3.02 -5.26
CA LEU A 80 -5.34 -2.29 -4.02
C LEU A 80 -6.17 -1.02 -3.89
N THR A 81 -6.36 -0.26 -4.97
CA THR A 81 -7.18 0.95 -4.97
C THR A 81 -8.62 0.65 -4.55
N TRP A 82 -9.21 -0.43 -5.08
CA TRP A 82 -10.56 -0.86 -4.72
C TRP A 82 -10.65 -1.24 -3.23
N ASN A 83 -9.73 -2.09 -2.77
CA ASN A 83 -9.76 -2.59 -1.40
C ASN A 83 -9.43 -1.51 -0.37
N LEU A 84 -8.56 -0.54 -0.68
CA LEU A 84 -8.19 0.57 0.21
C LEU A 84 -9.12 1.79 0.09
N LYS A 85 -10.11 1.77 -0.82
CA LYS A 85 -10.93 2.92 -1.19
C LYS A 85 -11.52 3.67 0.02
N LYS A 86 -12.06 2.93 1.00
CA LYS A 86 -12.65 3.49 2.23
C LYS A 86 -11.60 4.16 3.12
N SER A 87 -10.48 3.47 3.39
CA SER A 87 -9.37 4.00 4.20
C SER A 87 -8.72 5.22 3.56
N LEU A 88 -8.71 5.27 2.23
CA LEU A 88 -8.24 6.40 1.44
C LEU A 88 -9.32 7.47 1.24
N GLY A 89 -10.55 7.30 1.72
CA GLY A 89 -11.66 8.24 1.53
C GLY A 89 -12.01 8.52 0.07
N LEU A 90 -11.77 7.56 -0.82
CA LEU A 90 -12.08 7.61 -2.26
C LEU A 90 -13.52 7.13 -2.56
N ASP A 91 -14.24 6.66 -1.54
CA ASP A 91 -15.63 6.19 -1.57
C ASP A 91 -16.65 7.32 -1.49
N LYS A 92 -16.27 8.47 -0.95
CA LYS A 92 -17.09 9.69 -0.93
C LYS A 92 -17.14 10.30 -2.33
N LYS A 93 -18.19 9.97 -3.09
CA LYS A 93 -18.64 10.83 -4.18
C LYS A 93 -19.21 12.11 -3.56
N GLY A 94 -18.77 13.27 -4.06
CA GLY A 94 -19.58 14.48 -4.01
C GLY A 94 -20.88 14.32 -4.80
#